data_AF-A0A066U326-F1
#
_entry.id   AF-A0A066U326-F1
#
_cell.length_a   1.000
_cell.length_b   1.000
_cell.length_c   1.000
_cell.angle_alpha   90.00
_cell.angle_beta   90.00
_cell.angle_gamma   90.00
#
_symmetry.space_group_name_H-M   'P 1'
#
loop_
_entity.id
_entity.type
_entity.pdbx_description
1 polymer ?
#
loop_
_entity_poly.entity_id
_entity_poly.type
_entity_poly.pdbx_seq_one_letter_code
_entity_poly.pdbx_strand_id
1 'polypeptide(L)'
;MRCPPTRSASCTAVVSNTRWENVRVEQTDNLIDLQEDSPPSWRTAKNIATIREAYFTNISSDVKKVVSLRGRNATINISGVHFTNFTVQGNPVTSRTDPDASWNINSYVSNITFATAPTSEPPTPTTTPTSEPPARPAPAPSATR
;
A
#
# COMPACT_ATOMS: atom_id res chain seq x y z
N MET A 1 -26.61 4.61 1.60
CA MET A 1 -27.07 5.54 0.56
C MET A 1 -27.85 4.75 -0.49
N ARG A 2 -29.15 5.01 -0.67
CA ARG A 2 -29.95 4.44 -1.76
C ARG A 2 -30.35 5.58 -2.70
N CYS A 3 -30.08 5.41 -3.99
CA CYS A 3 -30.54 6.35 -5.02
C CYS A 3 -31.98 6.02 -5.45
N PRO A 4 -32.81 7.03 -5.79
CA PRO A 4 -34.19 6.82 -6.19
C PRO A 4 -34.32 6.17 -7.58
N PRO A 5 -35.40 5.41 -7.85
CA PRO A 5 -35.46 4.46 -8.97
C PRO A 5 -35.93 5.03 -10.31
N THR A 6 -35.90 6.35 -10.54
CA THR A 6 -36.40 6.91 -11.82
C THR A 6 -35.44 7.93 -12.43
N ARG A 7 -35.03 7.63 -13.68
CA ARG A 7 -34.10 8.36 -14.56
C ARG A 7 -32.63 8.34 -14.15
N SER A 8 -31.78 8.34 -15.17
CA SER A 8 -30.32 8.31 -15.19
C SER A 8 -29.62 9.46 -14.45
N ALA A 9 -30.03 9.77 -13.22
CA ALA A 9 -29.26 10.57 -12.29
C ALA A 9 -28.09 9.70 -11.84
N SER A 10 -26.97 9.84 -12.55
CA SER A 10 -25.74 9.22 -12.10
C SER A 10 -25.44 9.82 -10.72
N CYS A 11 -25.40 8.97 -9.69
CA CYS A 11 -25.11 9.43 -8.33
C CYS A 11 -23.64 9.79 -8.21
N THR A 12 -23.35 11.09 -8.06
CA THR A 12 -21.99 11.59 -7.83
C THR A 12 -21.58 11.29 -6.40
N ALA A 13 -20.35 10.82 -6.20
CA ALA A 13 -19.79 10.58 -4.89
C ALA A 13 -18.48 11.35 -4.75
N VAL A 14 -18.16 11.76 -3.53
CA VAL A 14 -16.82 12.23 -3.18
C VAL A 14 -16.23 11.19 -2.25
N VAL A 15 -15.10 10.62 -2.64
CA VAL A 15 -14.31 9.71 -1.82
C VAL A 15 -13.10 10.48 -1.36
N SER A 16 -12.99 10.75 -0.06
CA SER A 16 -11.95 11.61 0.48
C SER A 16 -11.29 11.04 1.73
N ASN A 17 -10.01 11.34 1.95
CA ASN A 17 -9.26 10.94 3.16
C ASN A 17 -9.33 9.43 3.40
N THR A 18 -9.11 8.66 2.34
CA THR A 18 -9.16 7.20 2.39
C THR A 18 -7.75 6.65 2.53
N ARG A 19 -7.57 5.66 3.41
CA ARG A 19 -6.27 5.11 3.78
C ARG A 19 -6.25 3.60 3.57
N TRP A 20 -5.19 3.12 2.93
CA TRP A 20 -4.81 1.71 2.87
C TRP A 20 -3.44 1.59 3.53
N GLU A 21 -3.35 0.74 4.54
CA GLU A 21 -2.17 0.66 5.39
C GLU A 21 -1.77 -0.80 5.61
N ASN A 22 -0.46 -1.09 5.52
CA ASN A 22 0.11 -2.41 5.81
C ASN A 22 -0.45 -3.53 4.92
N VAL A 23 -0.47 -3.29 3.61
CA VAL A 23 -0.98 -4.25 2.62
C VAL A 23 0.19 -4.96 1.96
N ARG A 24 0.12 -6.29 1.89
CA ARG A 24 1.00 -7.11 1.06
C ARG A 24 0.20 -7.79 -0.06
N VAL A 25 0.67 -7.64 -1.29
CA VAL A 25 0.03 -8.19 -2.50
C VAL A 25 0.95 -9.23 -3.14
N GLU A 26 0.56 -10.49 -3.02
CA GLU A 26 1.30 -11.64 -3.59
C GLU A 26 0.96 -11.87 -5.07
N GLN A 27 -0.31 -11.65 -5.44
CA GLN A 27 -0.79 -11.81 -6.80
C GLN A 27 -1.97 -10.87 -7.06
N THR A 28 -2.03 -10.29 -8.26
CA THR A 28 -3.15 -9.46 -8.73
C THR A 28 -3.06 -9.26 -10.24
N ASP A 29 -4.16 -8.80 -10.84
CA ASP A 29 -4.18 -8.30 -12.21
C ASP A 29 -3.74 -6.82 -12.26
N ASN A 30 -4.28 -5.99 -11.36
CA ASN A 30 -3.90 -4.58 -11.17
C ASN A 30 -3.47 -4.36 -9.71
N LEU A 31 -2.37 -3.65 -9.49
CA LEU A 31 -1.86 -3.42 -8.13
C LEU A 31 -2.71 -2.40 -7.38
N ILE A 32 -2.99 -1.27 -8.01
CA ILE A 32 -3.86 -0.22 -7.49
C ILE A 32 -4.70 0.25 -8.66
N ASP A 33 -6.01 0.35 -8.46
CA ASP A 33 -6.95 0.68 -9.51
C ASP A 33 -7.96 1.74 -9.04
N LEU A 34 -7.69 2.99 -9.37
CA LEU A 34 -8.58 4.13 -9.17
C LEU A 34 -8.96 4.67 -10.56
N GLN A 35 -10.07 4.19 -11.12
CA GLN A 35 -10.50 4.53 -12.48
C GLN A 35 -11.92 5.10 -12.53
N GLU A 36 -12.06 6.29 -13.11
CA GLU A 36 -13.32 6.99 -13.29
C GLU A 36 -13.78 7.06 -14.76
N ASP A 37 -12.88 6.78 -15.70
CA ASP A 37 -13.09 6.94 -17.14
C ASP A 37 -13.53 5.66 -17.88
N SER A 38 -13.57 4.53 -17.18
CA SER A 38 -14.09 3.25 -17.65
C SER A 38 -15.28 2.79 -16.82
N PRO A 39 -16.31 2.20 -17.42
CA PRO A 39 -17.38 1.55 -16.66
C PRO A 39 -16.89 0.23 -16.07
N PRO A 40 -17.33 -0.16 -14.86
CA PRO A 40 -17.08 -1.50 -14.35
C PRO A 40 -17.93 -2.53 -15.11
N SER A 41 -17.54 -3.81 -15.08
CA SER A 41 -18.15 -4.87 -15.90
C SER A 41 -19.67 -5.07 -15.72
N TRP A 42 -20.22 -4.66 -14.58
CA TRP A 42 -21.62 -4.86 -14.23
C TRP A 42 -22.54 -3.68 -14.60
N ARG A 43 -22.03 -2.60 -15.18
CA ARG A 43 -22.86 -1.50 -15.73
C ARG A 43 -22.23 -0.84 -16.95
N THR A 44 -23.02 -0.14 -17.75
CA THR A 44 -22.55 0.57 -18.95
C THR A 44 -22.09 2.00 -18.68
N ALA A 45 -22.64 2.64 -17.65
CA ALA A 45 -22.28 4.01 -17.30
C ALA A 45 -20.91 4.05 -16.61
N LYS A 46 -20.05 4.99 -17.05
CA LYS A 46 -18.77 5.28 -16.39
C LYS A 46 -18.97 5.74 -14.95
N ASN A 47 -17.92 5.63 -14.15
CA ASN A 47 -17.92 6.24 -12.83
C ASN A 47 -17.92 7.78 -12.93
N ILE A 48 -18.35 8.39 -11.85
CA ILE A 48 -18.57 9.83 -11.69
C ILE A 48 -18.22 10.25 -10.26
N ALA A 49 -17.30 9.52 -9.64
CA ALA A 49 -16.80 9.86 -8.32
C ALA A 49 -15.59 10.80 -8.47
N THR A 50 -15.47 11.69 -7.49
CA THR A 50 -14.30 12.54 -7.34
C THR A 50 -13.49 11.99 -6.18
N ILE A 51 -12.22 11.64 -6.42
CA ILE A 51 -11.34 11.07 -5.38
C ILE A 51 -10.38 12.16 -4.90
N ARG A 52 -10.25 12.28 -3.58
CA ARG A 52 -9.40 13.26 -2.91
C ARG A 52 -8.58 12.59 -1.81
N GLU A 53 -7.30 12.89 -1.72
CA GLU A 53 -6.49 12.50 -0.55
C GLU A 53 -6.56 10.99 -0.26
N ALA A 54 -6.10 10.19 -1.22
CA ALA A 54 -5.93 8.75 -1.10
C ALA A 54 -4.51 8.44 -0.60
N TYR A 55 -4.40 7.76 0.54
CA TYR A 55 -3.12 7.44 1.17
C TYR A 55 -2.86 5.93 1.12
N PHE A 56 -1.69 5.57 0.62
CA PHE A 56 -1.17 4.22 0.52
C PHE A 56 0.10 4.14 1.35
N THR A 57 0.01 3.57 2.55
CA THR A 57 1.11 3.52 3.52
C THR A 57 1.56 2.08 3.74
N ASN A 58 2.85 1.82 3.64
CA ASN A 58 3.43 0.48 3.82
C ASN A 58 2.74 -0.56 2.93
N ILE A 59 2.73 -0.29 1.63
CA ILE A 59 2.20 -1.20 0.62
C ILE A 59 3.38 -1.94 0.00
N SER A 60 3.31 -3.26 -0.02
CA SER A 60 4.33 -4.11 -0.65
C SER A 60 3.69 -5.03 -1.66
N SER A 61 4.34 -5.25 -2.79
CA SER A 61 3.89 -6.24 -3.77
C SER A 61 5.02 -7.13 -4.23
N ASP A 62 4.77 -8.42 -4.36
CA ASP A 62 5.73 -9.39 -4.90
C ASP A 62 5.68 -9.46 -6.45
N VAL A 63 4.69 -8.79 -7.05
CA VAL A 63 4.46 -8.78 -8.49
C VAL A 63 4.47 -7.36 -9.04
N LYS A 64 5.16 -7.18 -10.17
CA LYS A 64 5.10 -5.92 -10.91
C LYS A 64 3.83 -5.88 -11.76
N LYS A 65 2.82 -5.15 -11.27
CA LYS A 65 1.53 -4.93 -11.94
C LYS A 65 1.21 -3.45 -12.08
N VAL A 66 0.21 -3.15 -12.91
CA VAL A 66 -0.14 -1.76 -13.25
C VAL A 66 -0.77 -1.07 -12.05
N VAL A 67 -0.30 0.14 -11.75
CA VAL A 67 -1.00 1.13 -10.95
C VAL A 67 -1.75 2.07 -11.90
N SER A 68 -3.08 1.97 -11.88
CA SER A 68 -3.99 2.69 -12.75
C SER A 68 -4.66 3.81 -11.97
N LEU A 69 -4.36 5.05 -12.34
CA LEU A 69 -4.97 6.26 -11.77
C LEU A 69 -5.56 7.07 -12.92
N ARG A 70 -6.87 7.01 -13.13
CA ARG A 70 -7.51 7.69 -14.25
C ARG A 70 -8.76 8.45 -13.84
N GLY A 71 -8.67 9.78 -13.86
CA GLY A 71 -9.84 10.64 -13.78
C GLY A 71 -10.61 10.64 -15.11
N ARG A 72 -11.82 11.18 -15.13
CA ARG A 72 -12.66 11.24 -16.34
C ARG A 72 -12.59 12.60 -17.03
N ASN A 73 -12.61 13.68 -16.26
CA ASN A 73 -12.49 15.06 -16.74
C ASN A 73 -12.05 15.98 -15.58
N ALA A 74 -12.03 17.30 -15.78
CA ALA A 74 -11.59 18.24 -14.75
C ALA A 74 -12.43 18.23 -13.46
N THR A 75 -13.71 17.85 -13.52
CA THR A 75 -14.62 17.81 -12.36
C THR A 75 -14.67 16.43 -11.68
N ILE A 76 -14.60 15.37 -12.48
CA ILE A 76 -14.54 13.97 -12.06
C ILE A 76 -13.08 13.54 -12.20
N ASN A 77 -12.26 13.95 -11.24
CA ASN A 77 -10.81 13.78 -11.23
C ASN A 77 -10.33 13.11 -9.94
N ILE A 78 -9.05 12.76 -9.93
CA ILE A 78 -8.34 12.22 -8.77
C ILE A 78 -7.29 13.27 -8.37
N SER A 79 -7.28 13.69 -7.11
CA SER A 79 -6.29 14.65 -6.63
C SER A 79 -5.81 14.28 -5.24
N GLY A 80 -4.50 14.31 -5.03
CA GLY A 80 -3.90 13.92 -3.75
C GLY A 80 -3.84 12.41 -3.65
N VAL A 81 -2.78 11.82 -4.23
CA VAL A 81 -2.48 10.39 -4.09
C VAL A 81 -1.10 10.26 -3.46
N HIS A 82 -1.05 9.70 -2.27
CA HIS A 82 0.14 9.73 -1.43
C HIS A 82 0.63 8.32 -1.19
N PHE A 83 1.83 8.02 -1.67
CA PHE A 83 2.52 6.77 -1.41
C PHE A 83 3.56 6.99 -0.32
N THR A 84 3.50 6.21 0.75
CA THR A 84 4.51 6.18 1.80
C THR A 84 4.99 4.75 1.98
N ASN A 85 6.31 4.52 1.86
CA ASN A 85 6.90 3.18 1.95
C ASN A 85 6.24 2.18 0.99
N PHE A 86 6.13 2.56 -0.29
CA PHE A 86 5.59 1.70 -1.34
C PHE A 86 6.72 0.90 -1.98
N THR A 87 6.59 -0.43 -2.01
CA THR A 87 7.59 -1.32 -2.61
C THR A 87 6.97 -2.28 -3.63
N VAL A 88 7.72 -2.55 -4.70
CA VAL A 88 7.38 -3.54 -5.71
C VAL A 88 8.59 -4.46 -5.88
N GLN A 89 8.38 -5.75 -5.68
CA GLN A 89 9.41 -6.79 -5.70
C GLN A 89 10.59 -6.52 -4.75
N GLY A 90 10.30 -5.89 -3.61
CA GLY A 90 11.31 -5.47 -2.63
C GLY A 90 11.99 -4.13 -2.95
N ASN A 91 11.79 -3.56 -4.14
CA ASN A 91 12.37 -2.27 -4.53
C ASN A 91 11.44 -1.11 -4.12
N PRO A 92 11.98 -0.04 -3.52
CA PRO A 92 11.20 1.14 -3.18
C PRO A 92 10.79 1.92 -4.44
N VAL A 93 9.51 2.21 -4.56
CA VAL A 93 8.96 3.02 -5.64
C VAL A 93 8.90 4.47 -5.20
N THR A 94 9.67 5.33 -5.86
CA THR A 94 9.90 6.72 -5.41
C THR A 94 9.30 7.78 -6.35
N SER A 95 8.79 7.38 -7.51
CA SER A 95 8.17 8.29 -8.46
C SER A 95 7.19 7.60 -9.42
N ARG A 96 6.39 8.39 -10.12
CA ARG A 96 5.49 7.91 -11.20
C ARG A 96 6.22 7.50 -12.49
N THR A 97 7.53 7.68 -12.54
CA THR A 97 8.40 7.27 -13.67
C THR A 97 9.37 6.18 -13.23
N ASP A 98 9.22 5.68 -12.01
CA ASP A 98 10.08 4.65 -11.44
C ASP A 98 9.95 3.35 -12.25
N PRO A 99 11.07 2.77 -12.72
CA PRO A 99 11.04 1.59 -13.58
C PRO A 99 10.57 0.34 -12.85
N ASP A 100 10.55 0.30 -11.51
CA ASP A 100 10.10 -0.88 -10.75
C ASP A 100 8.57 -1.01 -10.71
N ALA A 101 7.84 0.06 -11.05
CA ALA A 101 6.39 0.05 -11.17
C ALA A 101 5.93 0.29 -12.61
N SER A 102 4.71 -0.19 -12.93
CA SER A 102 4.05 0.09 -14.20
C SER A 102 2.92 1.07 -13.97
N TRP A 103 2.91 2.19 -14.68
CA TRP A 103 1.96 3.29 -14.43
C TRP A 103 1.02 3.51 -15.62
N ASN A 104 -0.27 3.66 -15.33
CA ASN A 104 -1.27 4.12 -16.28
C ASN A 104 -2.00 5.32 -15.66
N ILE A 105 -1.49 6.51 -15.95
CA ILE A 105 -1.97 7.77 -15.38
C ILE A 105 -2.38 8.71 -16.50
N ASN A 106 -3.58 9.28 -16.42
CA ASN A 106 -4.05 10.27 -17.39
C ASN A 106 -3.95 11.71 -16.87
N SER A 107 -4.31 12.69 -17.72
CA SER A 107 -4.19 14.12 -17.42
C SER A 107 -5.13 14.64 -16.33
N TYR A 108 -6.08 13.84 -15.86
CA TYR A 108 -7.05 14.22 -14.84
C TYR A 108 -6.67 13.69 -13.45
N VAL A 109 -5.37 13.45 -13.24
CA VAL A 109 -4.80 13.07 -11.95
C VAL A 109 -3.73 14.08 -11.55
N SER A 110 -3.81 14.59 -10.32
CA SER A 110 -2.89 15.60 -9.81
C SER A 110 -2.41 15.29 -8.38
N ASN A 111 -1.32 15.95 -7.97
CA ASN A 111 -0.75 15.88 -6.62
C ASN A 111 -0.43 14.45 -6.17
N ILE A 112 0.32 13.73 -7.00
CA ILE A 112 0.86 12.42 -6.64
C ILE A 112 2.19 12.66 -5.90
N THR A 113 2.33 12.13 -4.69
CA THR A 113 3.54 12.27 -3.88
C THR A 113 4.07 10.92 -3.45
N PHE A 114 5.38 10.84 -3.29
CA PHE A 114 6.08 9.66 -2.80
C PHE A 114 6.95 10.04 -1.61
N ALA A 115 6.89 9.25 -0.56
CA ALA A 115 7.74 9.36 0.60
C ALA A 115 8.26 7.97 0.99
N THR A 116 9.49 7.92 1.48
CA THR A 116 9.98 6.76 2.21
C THR A 116 9.58 6.91 3.67
N ALA A 117 9.15 5.83 4.32
CA ALA A 117 9.05 5.86 5.78
C ALA A 117 10.46 6.15 6.36
N PRO A 118 10.57 6.86 7.49
CA PRO A 118 11.82 6.88 8.22
C PRO A 118 12.20 5.43 8.51
N THR A 119 13.43 5.04 8.17
CA THR A 119 13.96 3.72 8.52
C THR A 119 13.85 3.57 10.05
N SER A 120 12.85 2.84 10.53
CA SER A 120 12.86 2.37 11.91
C SER A 120 14.04 1.43 11.98
N GLU A 121 15.12 1.89 12.62
CA GLU A 121 16.28 1.07 12.94
C GLU A 121 15.78 -0.28 13.47
N PRO A 122 16.28 -1.43 12.96
CA PRO A 122 15.90 -2.73 13.49
C PRO A 122 16.04 -2.68 15.01
N PRO A 123 15.14 -3.29 15.81
CA PRO A 123 15.39 -3.40 17.23
C PRO A 123 16.76 -4.07 17.38
N THR A 124 17.72 -3.35 17.95
CA THR A 124 19.04 -3.89 18.27
C THR A 124 18.79 -5.21 18.98
N PRO A 125 19.35 -6.35 18.53
CA PRO A 125 19.16 -7.60 19.24
C PRO A 125 19.66 -7.38 20.66
N THR A 126 18.73 -7.28 21.61
CA THR A 126 19.07 -7.29 23.04
C THR A 126 19.75 -8.62 23.28
N THR A 127 21.07 -8.59 23.39
CA THR A 127 21.85 -9.71 23.87
C THR A 127 21.38 -9.99 25.29
N THR A 128 20.47 -10.96 25.45
CA THR A 128 20.18 -11.53 26.75
C THR A 128 21.51 -12.00 27.33
N PRO A 129 21.96 -11.51 28.51
CA PRO A 129 23.13 -12.08 29.15
C PRO A 129 22.82 -13.55 29.43
N THR A 130 23.48 -14.45 28.70
CA THR A 130 23.49 -15.88 29.02
C THR A 130 24.13 -16.00 30.40
N SER A 131 23.31 -16.21 31.43
CA SER A 131 23.80 -16.63 32.74
C SER A 131 24.45 -18.00 32.55
N GLU A 132 25.77 -18.05 32.65
CA GLU A 132 26.54 -19.28 32.71
C GLU A 132 25.98 -20.17 33.83
N PRO A 133 25.62 -21.44 33.56
CA PRO A 133 25.20 -22.36 34.61
C PRO A 133 26.35 -22.52 35.63
N PRO A 134 26.07 -22.50 36.94
CA PRO A 134 27.12 -22.65 37.94
C PRO A 134 27.85 -23.98 37.74
N ALA A 135 29.18 -23.89 37.72
CA ALA A 135 30.06 -25.04 37.56
C ALA A 135 29.71 -26.14 38.57
N ARG A 136 29.51 -27.36 38.06
CA ARG A 136 29.27 -28.55 38.87
C ARG A 136 30.46 -28.79 39.81
N PRO A 137 30.26 -28.97 41.13
CA PRO A 137 31.35 -29.30 42.05
C PRO A 137 32.05 -30.61 41.63
N ALA A 138 33.38 -30.62 41.74
CA ALA A 138 34.19 -31.80 41.49
C ALA A 138 33.84 -32.94 42.48
N PRO A 139 33.86 -34.21 42.04
CA PRO A 139 33.61 -35.35 42.93
C PRO A 139 34.70 -35.48 44.00
N ALA A 140 34.28 -35.76 45.23
CA ALA A 140 35.16 -35.97 46.38
C ALA A 140 36.00 -37.25 46.23
N PRO A 141 37.27 -37.27 46.68
CA PRO A 141 38.10 -38.47 46.62
C PRO A 141 37.57 -39.57 47.54
N SER A 142 37.43 -40.79 47.00
CA SER A 142 37.09 -41.99 47.76
C SER A 142 38.17 -42.30 48.80
N ALA A 143 37.76 -42.42 50.06
CA ALA A 143 38.61 -42.98 51.11
C ALA A 143 38.76 -44.49 50.90
N THR A 144 39.99 -44.93 50.65
CA THR A 144 40.41 -46.34 50.71
C THR A 144 40.55 -46.74 52.17
N ARG A 145 39.99 -47.90 52.55
CA ARG A 145 40.20 -48.57 53.84
C ARG A 145 41.11 -49.77 53.65
#